data_AF-A0A220U2K5-F1
#
_entry.id   AF-A0A220U2K5-F1
#
_cell.length_a   1.000
_cell.length_b   1.000
_cell.length_c   1.000
_cell.angle_alpha   90.00
_cell.angle_beta   90.00
_cell.angle_gamma   90.00
#
_symmetry.space_group_name_H-M   'P 1'
#
loop_
_entity.id
_entity.type
_entity.pdbx_description
1 polymer ?
#
loop_
_entity_poly.entity_id
_entity_poly.type
_entity_poly.pdbx_seq_one_letter_code
_entity_poly.pdbx_strand_id
1 'polypeptide(L)'
;MLAVHFGAGNIGRGFIGSLLYQANYHTTFVDVNDAVIQELNEKQQYNVVLASENSETLTVKNVSGINSITDPDKVVEAIVNADIITTAVGPNILAVISELIAKGLQARMKSNQHPLNIIACENMIGGSSLLKEKVAEHLTEEERTSFDAIFGFPDAAVDRIVPNQANDDLLEVSVEPYYEWVVEETAIKGAKPSIDGVTYVADLKPYIERKLFTVNTGHAVPAYIGRYMGYATINEAMNDQHVQEIIKGALTESGEALIQTYQFDREEHQTYINKIIQRFMNPYISDEVTRVARGPIRKLGPNDRLIRPASIYLDVTGKEPFHLAKTIASALEYENEQDEEAVKLQQMITEDGYEKTLQSVSELDVGHPLIPIVLTELEMIKSLKK
;
A
#
# COMPACT_ATOMS: atom_id res chain seq x y z
N MET A 1 -9.43 -25.72 1.85
CA MET A 1 -10.18 -24.57 1.30
C MET A 1 -9.50 -24.13 0.01
N LEU A 2 -10.23 -23.49 -0.90
CA LEU A 2 -9.73 -23.05 -2.21
C LEU A 2 -9.69 -21.52 -2.26
N ALA A 3 -8.54 -20.95 -2.59
CA ALA A 3 -8.39 -19.52 -2.80
C ALA A 3 -8.08 -19.24 -4.28
N VAL A 4 -8.70 -18.20 -4.83
CA VAL A 4 -8.31 -17.63 -6.13
C VAL A 4 -7.64 -16.29 -5.86
N HIS A 5 -6.40 -16.14 -6.32
CA HIS A 5 -5.61 -14.91 -6.11
C HIS A 5 -5.25 -14.29 -7.47
N PHE A 6 -5.79 -13.13 -7.78
CA PHE A 6 -5.42 -12.36 -8.97
C PHE A 6 -4.14 -11.57 -8.70
N GLY A 7 -3.11 -11.76 -9.53
CA GLY A 7 -1.80 -11.14 -9.40
C GLY A 7 -0.76 -12.08 -8.81
N ALA A 8 0.00 -12.77 -9.67
CA ALA A 8 1.07 -13.68 -9.27
C ALA A 8 2.43 -12.96 -9.05
N GLY A 9 2.43 -11.63 -8.87
CA GLY A 9 3.63 -10.83 -8.61
C GLY A 9 4.17 -10.98 -7.18
N ASN A 10 5.16 -10.14 -6.84
CA ASN A 10 5.86 -10.25 -5.55
C ASN A 10 4.94 -10.07 -4.33
N ILE A 11 3.97 -9.14 -4.38
CA ILE A 11 2.99 -8.96 -3.29
C ILE A 11 2.06 -10.19 -3.20
N GLY A 12 1.59 -10.68 -4.34
CA GLY A 12 0.72 -11.86 -4.36
C GLY A 12 1.40 -13.09 -3.78
N ARG A 13 2.62 -13.40 -4.21
CA ARG A 13 3.37 -14.57 -3.71
C ARG A 13 3.92 -14.36 -2.29
N GLY A 14 4.56 -13.22 -2.07
CA GLY A 14 5.32 -12.91 -0.86
C GLY A 14 4.50 -12.38 0.30
N PHE A 15 3.21 -12.09 0.10
CA PHE A 15 2.34 -11.61 1.17
C PHE A 15 1.02 -12.37 1.21
N ILE A 16 0.09 -12.07 0.30
CA ILE A 16 -1.29 -12.56 0.40
C ILE A 16 -1.35 -14.08 0.24
N GLY A 17 -0.71 -14.62 -0.80
CA GLY A 17 -0.59 -16.06 -1.02
C GLY A 17 0.14 -16.81 0.11
N SER A 18 1.13 -16.17 0.74
CA SER A 18 1.84 -16.78 1.88
C SER A 18 0.94 -16.92 3.13
N LEU A 19 0.08 -15.94 3.40
CA LEU A 19 -0.89 -16.02 4.50
C LEU A 19 -2.01 -17.01 4.20
N LEU A 20 -2.48 -17.06 2.95
CA LEU A 20 -3.44 -18.07 2.50
C LEU A 20 -2.89 -19.49 2.67
N TYR A 21 -1.61 -19.71 2.34
CA TYR A 21 -0.94 -20.99 2.59
C TYR A 21 -0.89 -21.36 4.07
N GLN A 22 -0.51 -20.41 4.94
CA GLN A 22 -0.50 -20.62 6.40
C GLN A 22 -1.90 -20.94 6.95
N ALA A 23 -2.94 -20.39 6.32
CA ALA A 23 -4.34 -20.69 6.60
C ALA A 23 -4.85 -21.99 5.92
N ASN A 24 -3.97 -22.82 5.36
CA ASN A 24 -4.27 -24.10 4.73
C ASN A 24 -5.17 -24.02 3.49
N TYR A 25 -5.08 -22.93 2.74
CA TYR A 25 -5.69 -22.85 1.41
C TYR A 25 -4.80 -23.50 0.35
N HIS A 26 -5.43 -24.13 -0.63
CA HIS A 26 -4.82 -24.29 -1.96
C HIS A 26 -5.04 -22.98 -2.71
N THR A 27 -3.97 -22.35 -3.19
CA THR A 27 -4.04 -21.05 -3.86
C THR A 27 -3.85 -21.21 -5.37
N THR A 28 -4.88 -20.88 -6.12
CA THR A 28 -4.81 -20.73 -7.58
C THR A 28 -4.51 -19.28 -7.92
N PHE A 29 -3.28 -19.02 -8.35
CA PHE A 29 -2.86 -17.73 -8.87
C PHE A 29 -3.42 -17.51 -10.28
N VAL A 30 -3.88 -16.29 -10.54
CA VAL A 30 -4.40 -15.86 -11.85
C VAL A 30 -3.60 -14.64 -12.29
N ASP A 31 -2.90 -14.75 -13.42
CA ASP A 31 -2.06 -13.68 -13.97
C ASP A 31 -2.00 -13.77 -15.50
N VAL A 32 -1.38 -12.81 -16.16
CA VAL A 32 -1.13 -12.82 -17.61
C VAL A 32 0.32 -13.23 -17.93
N ASN A 33 1.20 -13.26 -16.93
CA ASN A 33 2.60 -13.64 -17.09
C ASN A 33 2.76 -15.16 -17.24
N ASP A 34 2.85 -15.64 -18.49
CA ASP A 34 2.99 -17.06 -18.83
C ASP A 34 4.15 -17.76 -18.12
N ALA A 35 5.32 -17.11 -18.04
CA ALA A 35 6.50 -17.73 -17.43
C ALA A 35 6.25 -18.03 -15.93
N VAL A 36 5.65 -17.08 -15.20
CA VAL A 36 5.31 -17.27 -13.79
C VAL A 36 4.23 -18.34 -13.63
N ILE A 37 3.20 -18.36 -14.48
CA ILE A 37 2.12 -19.35 -14.42
C ILE A 37 2.62 -20.77 -14.72
N GLN A 38 3.48 -20.94 -15.73
CA GLN A 38 4.09 -22.22 -16.06
C GLN A 38 4.94 -22.72 -14.91
N GLU A 39 5.83 -21.88 -14.39
CA GLU A 39 6.71 -22.23 -13.27
C GLU A 39 5.91 -22.61 -12.01
N LEU A 40 4.82 -21.90 -11.70
CA LEU A 40 3.91 -22.24 -10.59
C LEU A 40 3.29 -23.63 -10.76
N ASN A 41 2.89 -23.99 -11.98
CA ASN A 41 2.29 -25.29 -12.27
C ASN A 41 3.32 -26.43 -12.29
N GLU A 42 4.55 -26.16 -12.71
CA GLU A 42 5.65 -27.13 -12.71
C GLU A 42 6.15 -27.42 -11.29
N LYS A 43 6.39 -26.37 -10.50
CA LYS A 43 6.94 -26.51 -9.14
C LYS A 43 5.87 -26.81 -8.09
N GLN A 44 4.66 -26.26 -8.23
CA GLN A 44 3.57 -26.31 -7.24
C GLN A 44 3.96 -25.82 -5.83
N GLN A 45 5.08 -25.10 -5.73
CA GLN A 45 5.62 -24.51 -4.53
C GLN A 45 6.60 -23.38 -4.90
N TYR A 46 6.87 -22.48 -3.96
CA TYR A 46 7.90 -21.44 -4.07
C TYR A 46 8.40 -21.02 -2.69
N ASN A 47 9.51 -20.28 -2.65
CA ASN A 47 10.11 -19.79 -1.42
C ASN A 47 9.79 -18.31 -1.19
N VAL A 48 9.45 -17.99 0.05
CA VAL A 48 9.39 -16.63 0.58
C VAL A 48 10.54 -16.47 1.56
N VAL A 49 11.51 -15.63 1.23
CA VAL A 49 12.70 -15.37 2.04
C VAL A 49 12.46 -14.13 2.89
N LEU A 50 12.65 -14.23 4.20
CA LEU A 50 12.57 -13.07 5.08
C LEU A 50 13.89 -12.30 5.02
N ALA A 51 13.83 -11.03 4.62
CA ALA A 51 14.97 -10.13 4.63
C ALA A 51 15.31 -9.73 6.08
N SER A 52 16.03 -10.61 6.75
CA SER A 52 16.49 -10.51 8.14
C SER A 52 17.85 -11.20 8.30
N GLU A 53 18.49 -11.03 9.45
CA GLU A 53 19.82 -11.60 9.75
C GLU A 53 19.89 -13.12 9.54
N ASN A 54 18.83 -13.84 9.91
CA ASN A 54 18.78 -15.30 9.78
C ASN A 54 18.31 -15.78 8.40
N SER A 55 17.82 -14.87 7.54
CA SER A 55 17.29 -15.19 6.20
C SER A 55 16.32 -16.38 6.20
N GLU A 56 15.40 -16.40 7.16
CA GLU A 56 14.42 -17.49 7.31
C GLU A 56 13.60 -17.66 6.03
N THR A 57 13.40 -18.90 5.60
CA THR A 57 12.68 -19.22 4.38
C THR A 57 11.40 -19.97 4.68
N LEU A 58 10.27 -19.45 4.21
CA LEU A 58 8.99 -20.13 4.19
C LEU A 58 8.77 -20.74 2.80
N THR A 59 8.75 -22.07 2.70
CA THR A 59 8.31 -22.75 1.47
C THR A 59 6.79 -22.82 1.44
N VAL A 60 6.19 -22.04 0.54
CA VAL A 60 4.76 -22.05 0.22
C VAL A 60 4.48 -23.20 -0.74
N LYS A 61 3.49 -24.04 -0.44
CA LYS A 61 3.10 -25.22 -1.23
C LYS A 61 1.61 -25.19 -1.56
N ASN A 62 1.14 -26.19 -2.31
CA ASN A 62 -0.28 -26.33 -2.70
C ASN A 62 -0.75 -25.11 -3.52
N VAL A 63 0.04 -24.78 -4.54
CA VAL A 63 -0.26 -23.68 -5.44
C VAL A 63 -0.36 -24.16 -6.88
N SER A 64 -1.14 -23.43 -7.66
CA SER A 64 -1.27 -23.60 -9.11
C SER A 64 -1.45 -22.25 -9.78
N GLY A 65 -1.26 -22.18 -11.09
CA GLY A 65 -1.43 -20.97 -11.89
C GLY A 65 -2.42 -21.16 -13.04
N ILE A 66 -3.20 -20.12 -13.35
CA ILE A 66 -4.02 -20.01 -14.56
C ILE A 66 -3.69 -18.70 -15.27
N ASN A 67 -3.41 -18.77 -16.57
CA ASN A 67 -3.28 -17.56 -17.37
C ASN A 67 -4.69 -17.04 -17.74
N SER A 68 -5.02 -15.81 -17.32
CA SER A 68 -6.36 -15.24 -17.49
C SER A 68 -6.72 -14.89 -18.94
N ILE A 69 -5.72 -14.75 -19.82
CA ILE A 69 -5.90 -14.46 -21.24
C ILE A 69 -6.11 -15.75 -22.04
N THR A 70 -5.29 -16.78 -21.79
CA THR A 70 -5.34 -18.03 -22.58
C THR A 70 -6.36 -19.03 -22.06
N ASP A 71 -6.65 -19.01 -20.75
CA ASP A 71 -7.52 -19.98 -20.10
C ASP A 71 -8.64 -19.33 -19.24
N PRO A 72 -9.41 -18.36 -19.77
CA PRO A 72 -10.44 -17.65 -18.99
C PRO A 72 -11.52 -18.59 -18.44
N ASP A 73 -11.88 -19.66 -19.17
CA ASP A 73 -12.87 -20.64 -18.71
C ASP A 73 -12.40 -21.40 -17.46
N LYS A 74 -11.09 -21.67 -17.33
CA LYS A 74 -10.53 -22.28 -16.11
C LYS A 74 -10.58 -21.31 -14.92
N VAL A 75 -10.42 -20.00 -15.16
CA VAL A 75 -10.59 -18.98 -14.11
C VAL A 75 -12.04 -18.96 -13.63
N VAL A 76 -13.00 -19.00 -14.55
CA VAL A 76 -14.44 -19.09 -14.22
C VAL A 76 -14.72 -20.32 -13.37
N GLU A 77 -14.20 -21.50 -13.75
CA GLU A 77 -14.34 -22.74 -12.98
C GLU A 77 -13.71 -22.64 -11.58
N ALA A 78 -12.54 -22.01 -11.47
CA ALA A 78 -11.88 -21.78 -10.18
C ALA A 78 -12.72 -20.88 -9.25
N ILE A 79 -13.33 -19.82 -9.79
CA ILE A 79 -14.22 -18.91 -9.03
C ILE A 79 -15.47 -19.62 -8.53
N VAL A 80 -16.05 -20.52 -9.33
CA VAL A 80 -17.24 -21.31 -8.94
C VAL A 80 -16.99 -22.11 -7.66
N ASN A 81 -15.75 -22.59 -7.46
CA ASN A 81 -15.36 -23.44 -6.34
C ASN A 81 -14.61 -22.71 -5.22
N ALA A 82 -14.28 -21.42 -5.39
CA ALA A 82 -13.51 -20.67 -4.42
C ALA A 82 -14.21 -20.51 -3.05
N ASP A 83 -13.44 -20.49 -1.97
CA ASP A 83 -13.87 -20.10 -0.63
C ASP A 83 -13.50 -18.63 -0.33
N ILE A 84 -12.52 -18.07 -1.05
CA ILE A 84 -12.11 -16.67 -1.01
C ILE A 84 -11.52 -16.24 -2.36
N ILE A 85 -11.75 -14.99 -2.76
CA ILE A 85 -11.02 -14.34 -3.85
C ILE A 85 -10.23 -13.18 -3.29
N THR A 86 -8.98 -13.04 -3.71
CA THR A 86 -8.14 -11.89 -3.36
C THR A 86 -7.46 -11.32 -4.59
N THR A 87 -7.04 -10.05 -4.55
CA THR A 87 -6.29 -9.41 -5.65
C THR A 87 -5.07 -8.66 -5.12
N ALA A 88 -3.99 -8.63 -5.89
CA ALA A 88 -2.84 -7.75 -5.73
C ALA A 88 -2.27 -7.41 -7.11
N VAL A 89 -3.06 -6.71 -7.92
CA VAL A 89 -2.79 -6.45 -9.36
C VAL A 89 -2.46 -4.98 -9.68
N GLY A 90 -2.68 -4.08 -8.72
CA GLY A 90 -2.61 -2.64 -8.90
C GLY A 90 -3.99 -2.03 -9.23
N PRO A 91 -4.30 -0.81 -8.75
CA PRO A 91 -5.61 -0.16 -8.91
C PRO A 91 -6.13 -0.12 -10.35
N ASN A 92 -5.25 0.17 -11.32
CA ASN A 92 -5.61 0.30 -12.73
C ASN A 92 -6.01 -1.04 -13.38
N ILE A 93 -5.59 -2.17 -12.80
CA ILE A 93 -5.86 -3.51 -13.32
C ILE A 93 -7.18 -4.08 -12.75
N LEU A 94 -7.70 -3.54 -11.66
CA LEU A 94 -8.99 -3.97 -11.08
C LEU A 94 -10.14 -3.91 -12.10
N ALA A 95 -10.20 -2.84 -12.91
CA ALA A 95 -11.20 -2.72 -13.97
C ALA A 95 -11.00 -3.73 -15.10
N VAL A 96 -9.76 -4.14 -15.38
CA VAL A 96 -9.43 -5.12 -16.43
C VAL A 96 -9.90 -6.52 -16.04
N ILE A 97 -9.74 -6.89 -14.76
CA ILE A 97 -10.14 -8.23 -14.27
C ILE A 97 -11.61 -8.32 -13.90
N SER A 98 -12.34 -7.20 -13.81
CA SER A 98 -13.71 -7.17 -13.29
C SER A 98 -14.70 -7.97 -14.15
N GLU A 99 -14.54 -7.96 -15.48
CA GLU A 99 -15.41 -8.73 -16.39
C GLU A 99 -15.26 -10.23 -16.16
N LEU A 100 -14.02 -10.71 -16.01
CA LEU A 100 -13.75 -12.14 -15.78
C LEU A 100 -14.26 -12.59 -14.41
N ILE A 101 -14.09 -11.74 -13.39
CA ILE A 101 -14.66 -11.98 -12.06
C ILE A 101 -16.19 -12.03 -12.14
N ALA A 102 -16.83 -11.08 -12.83
CA ALA A 102 -18.28 -11.05 -13.00
C ALA A 102 -18.80 -12.35 -13.63
N LYS A 103 -18.17 -12.81 -14.73
CA LYS A 103 -18.52 -14.09 -15.38
C LYS A 103 -18.38 -15.28 -14.43
N GLY A 104 -17.31 -15.33 -13.65
CA GLY A 104 -17.08 -16.35 -12.63
C GLY A 104 -18.19 -16.37 -11.57
N LEU A 105 -18.55 -15.21 -11.06
CA LEU A 105 -19.57 -15.07 -10.01
C LEU A 105 -20.99 -15.36 -10.54
N GLN A 106 -21.30 -14.96 -11.78
CA GLN A 106 -22.55 -15.34 -12.47
C GLN A 106 -22.64 -16.85 -12.68
N ALA A 107 -21.54 -17.50 -13.06
CA ALA A 107 -21.49 -18.96 -13.19
C ALA A 107 -21.65 -19.64 -11.82
N ARG A 108 -21.02 -19.09 -10.78
CA ARG A 108 -21.12 -19.58 -9.40
C ARG A 108 -22.57 -19.55 -8.93
N MET A 109 -23.30 -18.46 -9.12
CA MET A 109 -24.70 -18.34 -8.71
C MET A 109 -25.61 -19.44 -9.29
N LYS A 110 -25.25 -20.06 -10.41
CA LYS A 110 -26.05 -21.16 -11.00
C LYS A 110 -25.89 -22.50 -10.26
N SER A 111 -24.80 -22.69 -9.50
CA SER A 111 -24.41 -24.00 -8.97
C SER A 111 -23.95 -23.99 -7.50
N ASN A 112 -23.60 -22.83 -6.95
CA ASN A 112 -23.08 -22.67 -5.60
C ASN A 112 -23.60 -21.37 -4.98
N GLN A 113 -24.40 -21.51 -3.93
CA GLN A 113 -25.06 -20.40 -3.21
C GLN A 113 -24.34 -20.06 -1.89
N HIS A 114 -23.19 -20.67 -1.61
CA HIS A 114 -22.42 -20.34 -0.42
C HIS A 114 -21.82 -18.93 -0.53
N PRO A 115 -21.90 -18.12 0.55
CA PRO A 115 -21.29 -16.80 0.59
C PRO A 115 -19.81 -16.83 0.19
N LEU A 116 -19.37 -15.82 -0.53
CA LEU A 116 -17.98 -15.68 -0.97
C LEU A 116 -17.53 -14.23 -0.79
N ASN A 117 -16.34 -14.05 -0.23
CA ASN A 117 -15.75 -12.74 -0.01
C ASN A 117 -14.62 -12.49 -1.02
N ILE A 118 -14.64 -11.31 -1.63
CA ILE A 118 -13.67 -10.83 -2.63
C ILE A 118 -12.94 -9.64 -2.01
N ILE A 119 -11.65 -9.80 -1.72
CA ILE A 119 -10.84 -8.82 -0.98
C ILE A 119 -9.72 -8.28 -1.87
N ALA A 120 -9.86 -7.06 -2.36
CA ALA A 120 -8.81 -6.41 -3.13
C ALA A 120 -7.72 -5.87 -2.18
N CYS A 121 -6.55 -6.52 -2.21
CA CYS A 121 -5.41 -6.23 -1.36
C CYS A 121 -4.45 -5.27 -2.09
N GLU A 122 -4.95 -4.07 -2.37
CA GLU A 122 -4.27 -3.08 -3.20
C GLU A 122 -3.68 -1.94 -2.38
N ASN A 123 -2.67 -1.24 -2.90
CA ASN A 123 -2.15 -0.01 -2.29
C ASN A 123 -3.03 1.20 -2.63
N MET A 124 -4.33 1.10 -2.28
CA MET A 124 -5.32 2.16 -2.45
C MET A 124 -6.41 2.06 -1.39
N ILE A 125 -7.09 3.18 -1.14
CA ILE A 125 -8.29 3.23 -0.31
C ILE A 125 -9.47 2.75 -1.17
N GLY A 126 -10.32 1.89 -0.62
CA GLY A 126 -11.56 1.47 -1.30
C GLY A 126 -11.33 0.50 -2.47
N GLY A 127 -10.27 -0.32 -2.43
CA GLY A 127 -9.95 -1.23 -3.54
C GLY A 127 -11.05 -2.25 -3.82
N SER A 128 -11.66 -2.83 -2.79
CA SER A 128 -12.75 -3.80 -2.94
C SER A 128 -14.03 -3.09 -3.35
N SER A 129 -14.27 -1.89 -2.82
CA SER A 129 -15.37 -1.03 -3.26
C SER A 129 -15.28 -0.67 -4.75
N LEU A 130 -14.09 -0.29 -5.24
CA LEU A 130 -13.86 -0.04 -6.66
C LEU A 130 -14.06 -1.32 -7.50
N LEU A 131 -13.52 -2.44 -7.05
CA LEU A 131 -13.70 -3.71 -7.75
C LEU A 131 -15.18 -4.10 -7.82
N LYS A 132 -15.95 -3.89 -6.75
CA LYS A 132 -17.39 -4.12 -6.72
C LYS A 132 -18.12 -3.27 -7.75
N GLU A 133 -17.80 -1.97 -7.82
CA GLU A 133 -18.36 -1.05 -8.82
C GLU A 133 -18.09 -1.59 -10.24
N LYS A 134 -16.83 -1.94 -10.55
CA LYS A 134 -16.43 -2.44 -11.87
C LYS A 134 -16.98 -3.81 -12.20
N VAL A 135 -17.27 -4.66 -11.22
CA VAL A 135 -17.98 -5.93 -11.44
C VAL A 135 -19.45 -5.67 -11.73
N ALA A 136 -20.09 -4.74 -11.02
CA ALA A 136 -21.51 -4.42 -11.18
C ALA A 136 -21.84 -3.83 -12.56
N GLU A 137 -20.89 -3.20 -13.25
CA GLU A 137 -21.02 -2.75 -14.64
C GLU A 137 -21.35 -3.89 -15.62
N HIS A 138 -20.99 -5.14 -15.27
CA HIS A 138 -21.23 -6.35 -16.09
C HIS A 138 -22.48 -7.14 -15.68
N LEU A 139 -23.24 -6.63 -14.70
CA LEU A 139 -24.43 -7.30 -14.15
C LEU A 139 -25.72 -6.57 -14.55
N THR A 140 -26.77 -7.32 -14.82
CA THR A 140 -28.13 -6.78 -14.92
C THR A 140 -28.65 -6.31 -13.56
N GLU A 141 -29.67 -5.45 -13.54
CA GLU A 141 -30.27 -4.96 -12.28
C GLU A 141 -30.81 -6.09 -11.40
N GLU A 142 -31.38 -7.14 -12.01
CA GLU A 142 -31.88 -8.32 -11.30
C GLU A 142 -30.74 -9.10 -10.63
N GLU A 143 -29.64 -9.34 -11.36
CA GLU A 143 -28.47 -10.04 -10.83
C GLU A 143 -27.84 -9.30 -9.64
N ARG A 144 -27.76 -7.97 -9.68
CA ARG A 144 -27.13 -7.15 -8.61
C ARG A 144 -27.74 -7.41 -7.23
N THR A 145 -29.06 -7.58 -7.16
CA THR A 145 -29.75 -7.83 -5.88
C THR A 145 -29.33 -9.18 -5.28
N SER A 146 -29.33 -10.23 -6.10
CA SER A 146 -28.88 -11.55 -5.67
C SER A 146 -27.37 -11.61 -5.39
N PHE A 147 -26.60 -10.83 -6.14
CA PHE A 147 -25.16 -10.69 -6.00
C PHE A 147 -24.79 -10.09 -4.63
N ASP A 148 -25.42 -8.98 -4.24
CA ASP A 148 -25.17 -8.31 -2.96
C ASP A 148 -25.61 -9.13 -1.73
N ALA A 149 -26.49 -10.12 -1.92
CA ALA A 149 -26.90 -11.03 -0.86
C ALA A 149 -25.83 -12.09 -0.55
N ILE A 150 -25.08 -12.53 -1.57
CA ILE A 150 -24.18 -13.70 -1.49
C ILE A 150 -22.70 -13.26 -1.44
N PHE A 151 -22.34 -12.19 -2.13
CA PHE A 151 -20.95 -11.78 -2.31
C PHE A 151 -20.58 -10.57 -1.45
N GLY A 152 -19.51 -10.71 -0.70
CA GLY A 152 -18.92 -9.63 0.10
C GLY A 152 -17.72 -9.01 -0.61
N PHE A 153 -17.60 -7.69 -0.55
CA PHE A 153 -16.45 -6.94 -1.06
C PHE A 153 -15.84 -6.09 0.07
N PRO A 154 -15.30 -6.72 1.13
CA PRO A 154 -14.75 -5.96 2.24
C PRO A 154 -13.46 -5.27 1.81
N ASP A 155 -13.39 -3.96 2.05
CA ASP A 155 -12.16 -3.20 1.83
C ASP A 155 -11.07 -3.66 2.79
N ALA A 156 -9.82 -3.49 2.36
CA ALA A 156 -8.65 -3.89 3.13
C ALA A 156 -7.56 -2.81 3.13
N ALA A 157 -6.82 -2.75 4.22
CA ALA A 157 -5.56 -2.04 4.33
C ALA A 157 -4.44 -3.08 4.46
N VAL A 158 -3.49 -3.03 3.53
CA VAL A 158 -2.37 -3.98 3.48
C VAL A 158 -1.03 -3.25 3.56
N ASP A 159 -0.10 -3.80 4.33
CA ASP A 159 1.24 -3.25 4.48
C ASP A 159 2.29 -4.36 4.62
N ARG A 160 3.18 -4.41 3.63
CA ARG A 160 4.41 -5.19 3.63
C ARG A 160 5.37 -4.57 2.63
N ILE A 161 6.60 -4.29 3.05
CA ILE A 161 7.67 -3.84 2.19
C ILE A 161 8.21 -5.07 1.45
N VAL A 162 8.08 -5.00 0.13
CA VAL A 162 8.60 -6.00 -0.80
C VAL A 162 9.42 -5.25 -1.85
N PRO A 163 10.76 -5.20 -1.70
CA PRO A 163 11.60 -4.42 -2.59
C PRO A 163 11.60 -5.00 -4.01
N ASN A 164 12.02 -4.17 -4.97
CA ASN A 164 12.37 -4.66 -6.29
C ASN A 164 13.56 -5.62 -6.16
N GLN A 165 13.47 -6.74 -6.85
CA GLN A 165 14.40 -7.84 -6.69
C GLN A 165 14.49 -8.66 -7.97
N ALA A 166 15.64 -9.29 -8.16
CA ALA A 166 15.87 -10.28 -9.18
C ALA A 166 16.50 -11.50 -8.49
N ASN A 167 15.81 -12.63 -8.59
CA ASN A 167 16.25 -13.89 -8.00
C ASN A 167 16.51 -14.88 -9.14
N ASP A 168 17.44 -15.82 -8.92
CA ASP A 168 17.69 -16.90 -9.89
C ASP A 168 16.46 -17.81 -10.05
N ASP A 169 15.72 -18.04 -8.96
CA ASP A 169 14.40 -18.68 -8.99
C ASP A 169 13.32 -17.63 -9.25
N LEU A 170 12.63 -17.76 -10.38
CA LEU A 170 11.56 -16.86 -10.82
C LEU A 170 10.43 -16.68 -9.79
N LEU A 171 10.12 -17.73 -9.02
CA LEU A 171 9.03 -17.68 -8.04
C LEU A 171 9.47 -17.21 -6.65
N GLU A 172 10.78 -17.25 -6.37
CA GLU A 172 11.31 -16.80 -5.09
C GLU A 172 11.01 -15.31 -4.89
N VAL A 173 10.68 -14.95 -3.66
CA VAL A 173 10.42 -13.57 -3.26
C VAL A 173 10.96 -13.30 -1.87
N SER A 174 11.83 -12.30 -1.78
CA SER A 174 12.33 -11.70 -0.56
C SER A 174 11.38 -10.61 -0.07
N VAL A 175 11.02 -10.66 1.21
CA VAL A 175 10.04 -9.76 1.83
C VAL A 175 10.50 -9.37 3.23
N GLU A 176 10.02 -8.24 3.73
CA GLU A 176 10.25 -7.94 5.15
C GLU A 176 9.52 -8.91 6.08
N PRO A 177 10.04 -9.14 7.31
CA PRO A 177 9.34 -9.95 8.31
C PRO A 177 7.99 -9.36 8.76
N TYR A 178 7.89 -8.03 8.83
CA TYR A 178 6.67 -7.36 9.21
C TYR A 178 5.59 -7.45 8.12
N TYR A 179 4.35 -7.63 8.52
CA TYR A 179 3.21 -7.46 7.66
C TYR A 179 1.99 -7.02 8.48
N GLU A 180 1.02 -6.41 7.82
CA GLU A 180 -0.28 -6.07 8.38
C GLU A 180 -1.36 -6.18 7.30
N TRP A 181 -2.40 -6.97 7.57
CA TRP A 181 -3.57 -7.11 6.71
C TRP A 181 -4.82 -6.87 7.56
N VAL A 182 -5.46 -5.71 7.37
CA VAL A 182 -6.67 -5.32 8.08
C VAL A 182 -7.83 -5.34 7.10
N VAL A 183 -8.97 -5.94 7.48
CA VAL A 183 -10.15 -6.10 6.64
C VAL A 183 -11.38 -5.54 7.35
N GLU A 184 -12.19 -4.77 6.64
CA GLU A 184 -13.45 -4.26 7.17
C GLU A 184 -14.50 -5.36 7.26
N GLU A 185 -14.98 -5.68 8.46
CA GLU A 185 -15.85 -6.84 8.66
C GLU A 185 -17.31 -6.60 8.29
N THR A 186 -17.75 -5.34 8.15
CA THR A 186 -19.15 -4.98 7.91
C THR A 186 -19.65 -5.41 6.53
N ALA A 187 -18.75 -5.50 5.55
CA ALA A 187 -19.05 -5.93 4.18
C ALA A 187 -18.85 -7.44 3.95
N ILE A 188 -18.44 -8.19 4.99
CA ILE A 188 -18.27 -9.65 4.90
C ILE A 188 -19.64 -10.34 4.82
N LYS A 189 -19.73 -11.35 3.96
CA LYS A 189 -20.87 -12.26 3.87
C LYS A 189 -20.51 -13.62 4.45
N GLY A 190 -21.45 -14.18 5.22
CA GLY A 190 -21.26 -15.48 5.87
C GLY A 190 -20.24 -15.44 7.01
N ALA A 191 -19.48 -16.52 7.16
CA ALA A 191 -18.42 -16.60 8.17
C ALA A 191 -17.20 -15.79 7.74
N LYS A 192 -16.56 -15.11 8.71
CA LYS A 192 -15.27 -14.44 8.49
C LYS A 192 -14.22 -15.46 8.05
N PRO A 193 -13.44 -15.22 6.98
CA PRO A 193 -12.35 -16.11 6.61
C PRO A 193 -11.34 -16.27 7.77
N SER A 194 -11.06 -17.50 8.18
CA SER A 194 -10.11 -17.77 9.26
C SER A 194 -8.69 -17.79 8.69
N ILE A 195 -8.05 -16.61 8.66
CA ILE A 195 -6.68 -16.45 8.16
C ILE A 195 -5.84 -15.81 9.28
N ASP A 196 -4.86 -16.56 9.78
CA ASP A 196 -3.90 -16.03 10.75
C ASP A 196 -3.12 -14.87 10.13
N GLY A 197 -2.98 -13.78 10.87
CA GLY A 197 -2.36 -12.55 10.39
C GLY A 197 -3.33 -11.53 9.77
N VAL A 198 -4.62 -11.85 9.67
CA VAL A 198 -5.67 -10.88 9.28
C VAL A 198 -6.35 -10.32 10.52
N THR A 199 -6.43 -9.00 10.62
CA THR A 199 -7.23 -8.31 11.64
C THR A 199 -8.53 -7.81 11.04
N TYR A 200 -9.66 -8.27 11.60
CA TYR A 200 -10.99 -7.82 11.20
C TYR A 200 -11.46 -6.68 12.09
N VAL A 201 -11.92 -5.59 11.49
CA VAL A 201 -12.30 -4.36 12.20
C VAL A 201 -13.64 -3.83 11.69
N ALA A 202 -14.38 -3.15 12.56
CA ALA A 202 -15.66 -2.55 12.19
C ALA A 202 -15.52 -1.27 11.35
N ASP A 203 -14.41 -0.55 11.50
CA ASP A 203 -14.08 0.66 10.74
C ASP A 203 -12.61 0.59 10.31
N LEU A 204 -12.38 0.60 9.01
CA LEU A 204 -11.04 0.50 8.42
C LEU A 204 -10.32 1.85 8.35
N LYS A 205 -11.06 2.96 8.38
CA LYS A 205 -10.50 4.31 8.16
C LYS A 205 -9.35 4.66 9.13
N PRO A 206 -9.45 4.38 10.45
CA PRO A 206 -8.34 4.66 11.38
C PRO A 206 -7.05 3.93 10.99
N TYR A 207 -7.15 2.69 10.50
CA TYR A 207 -5.99 1.87 10.13
C TYR A 207 -5.36 2.33 8.82
N ILE A 208 -6.18 2.73 7.85
CA ILE A 208 -5.72 3.35 6.59
C ILE A 208 -4.92 4.61 6.90
N GLU A 209 -5.46 5.51 7.72
CA GLU A 209 -4.79 6.76 8.04
C GLU A 209 -3.57 6.53 8.93
N ARG A 210 -3.62 5.58 9.88
CA ARG A 210 -2.44 5.18 10.66
C ARG A 210 -1.30 4.73 9.76
N LYS A 211 -1.57 3.86 8.80
CA LYS A 211 -0.56 3.41 7.83
C LYS A 211 -0.06 4.57 6.96
N LEU A 212 -0.97 5.42 6.47
CA LEU A 212 -0.60 6.58 5.64
C LEU A 212 0.29 7.57 6.41
N PHE A 213 -0.06 7.90 7.65
CA PHE A 213 0.59 8.94 8.45
C PHE A 213 1.83 8.45 9.18
N THR A 214 1.99 7.14 9.35
CA THR A 214 3.19 6.57 9.97
C THR A 214 4.11 5.91 8.95
N VAL A 215 3.62 4.97 8.15
CA VAL A 215 4.46 4.21 7.21
C VAL A 215 4.77 5.05 5.98
N ASN A 216 3.76 5.59 5.30
CA ASN A 216 4.00 6.32 4.06
C ASN A 216 4.72 7.66 4.34
N THR A 217 4.31 8.40 5.38
CA THR A 217 5.00 9.61 5.84
C THR A 217 6.43 9.28 6.27
N GLY A 218 6.59 8.27 7.12
CA GLY A 218 7.91 7.84 7.63
C GLY A 218 8.85 7.38 6.53
N HIS A 219 8.34 6.85 5.41
CA HIS A 219 9.17 6.48 4.25
C HIS A 219 9.50 7.69 3.36
N ALA A 220 8.61 8.68 3.28
CA ALA A 220 8.83 9.92 2.53
C ALA A 220 9.90 10.81 3.16
N VAL A 221 10.01 10.81 4.50
CA VAL A 221 11.03 11.59 5.24
C VAL A 221 12.46 11.25 4.79
N PRO A 222 12.98 10.02 4.97
CA PRO A 222 14.33 9.67 4.54
C PRO A 222 14.49 9.72 3.02
N ALA A 223 13.41 9.57 2.24
CA ALA A 223 13.49 9.71 0.80
C ALA A 223 13.79 11.16 0.37
N TYR A 224 13.00 12.14 0.83
CA TYR A 224 13.20 13.54 0.43
C TYR A 224 14.36 14.20 1.16
N ILE A 225 14.44 14.06 2.49
CA ILE A 225 15.55 14.61 3.27
C ILE A 225 16.86 13.94 2.87
N GLY A 226 16.85 12.61 2.75
CA GLY A 226 18.05 11.88 2.39
C GLY A 226 18.54 12.22 0.98
N ARG A 227 17.61 12.34 0.01
CA ARG A 227 17.96 12.81 -1.33
C ARG A 227 18.56 14.22 -1.31
N TYR A 228 17.95 15.12 -0.55
CA TYR A 228 18.42 16.50 -0.41
C TYR A 228 19.84 16.57 0.20
N MET A 229 20.15 15.66 1.13
CA MET A 229 21.48 15.50 1.74
C MET A 229 22.48 14.69 0.88
N GLY A 230 22.06 14.20 -0.29
CA GLY A 230 22.91 13.47 -1.23
C GLY A 230 23.01 11.96 -1.03
N TYR A 231 22.15 11.35 -0.20
CA TYR A 231 22.09 9.90 -0.04
C TYR A 231 21.40 9.22 -1.23
N ALA A 232 21.85 8.01 -1.58
CA ALA A 232 21.28 7.22 -2.67
C ALA A 232 20.18 6.29 -2.19
N THR A 233 20.30 5.74 -0.98
CA THR A 233 19.36 4.75 -0.45
C THR A 233 18.70 5.17 0.86
N ILE A 234 17.53 4.59 1.15
CA ILE A 234 16.84 4.78 2.44
C ILE A 234 17.73 4.33 3.60
N ASN A 235 18.47 3.22 3.45
CA ASN A 235 19.35 2.74 4.51
C ASN A 235 20.49 3.74 4.81
N GLU A 236 21.13 4.29 3.77
CA GLU A 236 22.14 5.35 3.94
C GLU A 236 21.57 6.57 4.65
N ALA A 237 20.40 7.04 4.21
CA ALA A 237 19.72 8.17 4.84
C ALA A 237 19.39 7.89 6.32
N MET A 238 18.86 6.70 6.63
CA MET A 238 18.52 6.31 7.98
C MET A 238 19.72 6.09 8.90
N ASN A 239 20.95 5.99 8.37
CA ASN A 239 22.19 5.99 9.16
C ASN A 239 22.67 7.40 9.53
N ASP A 240 22.09 8.46 8.97
CA ASP A 240 22.38 9.86 9.35
C ASP A 240 21.53 10.29 10.56
N GLN A 241 22.18 10.87 11.56
CA GLN A 241 21.52 11.31 12.79
C GLN A 241 20.45 12.40 12.53
N HIS A 242 20.68 13.33 11.58
CA HIS A 242 19.71 14.38 11.27
C HIS A 242 18.44 13.78 10.65
N VAL A 243 18.59 12.80 9.76
CA VAL A 243 17.44 12.10 9.17
C VAL A 243 16.66 11.35 10.25
N GLN A 244 17.37 10.67 11.18
CA GLN A 244 16.73 10.00 12.32
C GLN A 244 16.00 10.96 13.25
N GLU A 245 16.53 12.15 13.49
CA GLU A 245 15.85 13.19 14.28
C GLU A 245 14.58 13.68 13.56
N ILE A 246 14.67 13.95 12.26
CA ILE A 246 13.55 14.46 11.47
C ILE A 246 12.43 13.43 11.34
N ILE A 247 12.74 12.16 11.08
CA ILE A 247 11.71 11.12 11.00
C ILE A 247 11.02 10.89 12.36
N LYS A 248 11.78 10.89 13.47
CA LYS A 248 11.18 10.77 14.81
C LYS A 248 10.22 11.93 15.07
N GLY A 249 10.64 13.17 14.79
CA GLY A 249 9.81 14.35 14.96
C GLY A 249 8.55 14.33 14.08
N ALA A 250 8.71 14.01 12.78
CA ALA A 250 7.61 13.96 11.83
C ALA A 250 6.58 12.88 12.22
N LEU A 251 7.03 11.73 12.71
CA LEU A 251 6.15 10.65 13.17
C LEU A 251 5.52 10.93 14.53
N THR A 252 6.17 11.73 15.39
CA THR A 252 5.53 12.25 16.61
C THR A 252 4.42 13.25 16.27
N GLU A 253 4.66 14.15 15.32
CA GLU A 253 3.65 15.11 14.83
C GLU A 253 2.46 14.39 14.19
N SER A 254 2.70 13.52 13.20
CA SER A 254 1.63 12.79 12.54
C SER A 254 0.94 11.78 13.47
N GLY A 255 1.67 11.21 14.44
CA GLY A 255 1.11 10.34 15.46
C GLY A 255 0.17 11.07 16.42
N GLU A 256 0.49 12.31 16.82
CA GLU A 256 -0.40 13.13 17.63
C GLU A 256 -1.69 13.47 16.88
N ALA A 257 -1.58 13.76 15.57
CA ALA A 257 -2.74 13.96 14.71
C ALA A 257 -3.67 12.74 14.71
N LEU A 258 -3.11 11.52 14.63
CA LEU A 258 -3.89 10.28 14.69
C LEU A 258 -4.52 10.04 16.06
N ILE A 259 -3.75 10.23 17.15
CA ILE A 259 -4.22 9.99 18.52
C ILE A 259 -5.41 10.89 18.84
N GLN A 260 -5.35 12.18 18.51
CA GLN A 260 -6.47 13.09 18.79
C GLN A 260 -7.67 12.86 17.87
N THR A 261 -7.45 12.44 16.62
CA THR A 261 -8.54 12.19 15.66
C THR A 261 -9.28 10.87 15.94
N TYR A 262 -8.54 9.80 16.24
CA TYR A 262 -9.06 8.44 16.32
C TYR A 262 -9.00 7.81 17.70
N GLN A 263 -8.47 8.53 18.69
CA GLN A 263 -8.33 8.04 20.07
C GLN A 263 -7.50 6.76 20.17
N PHE A 264 -6.49 6.61 19.31
CA PHE A 264 -5.51 5.53 19.46
C PHE A 264 -4.82 5.62 20.82
N ASP A 265 -4.54 4.46 21.42
CA ASP A 265 -3.71 4.42 22.62
C ASP A 265 -2.30 4.97 22.30
N ARG A 266 -1.83 5.86 23.15
CA ARG A 266 -0.58 6.59 22.93
C ARG A 266 0.65 5.67 23.02
N GLU A 267 0.65 4.72 23.96
CA GLU A 267 1.78 3.81 24.16
C GLU A 267 1.84 2.76 23.05
N GLU A 268 0.69 2.23 22.64
CA GLU A 268 0.58 1.32 21.49
C GLU A 268 1.00 2.03 20.20
N HIS A 269 0.56 3.28 19.99
CA HIS A 269 0.92 4.03 18.79
C HIS A 269 2.41 4.41 18.79
N GLN A 270 3.00 4.75 19.93
CA GLN A 270 4.45 4.98 20.04
C GLN A 270 5.24 3.70 19.76
N THR A 271 4.75 2.55 20.22
CA THR A 271 5.35 1.23 19.92
C THR A 271 5.29 0.96 18.41
N TYR A 272 4.16 1.29 17.77
CA TYR A 272 4.00 1.19 16.32
C TYR A 272 5.00 2.09 15.58
N ILE A 273 5.12 3.38 15.94
CA ILE A 273 6.11 4.31 15.36
C ILE A 273 7.53 3.73 15.46
N ASN A 274 7.92 3.26 16.64
CA ASN A 274 9.26 2.67 16.85
C ASN A 274 9.48 1.46 15.94
N LYS A 275 8.47 0.60 15.80
CA LYS A 275 8.51 -0.54 14.87
C LYS A 275 8.69 -0.09 13.42
N ILE A 276 7.99 0.96 12.99
CA ILE A 276 8.11 1.52 11.64
C ILE A 276 9.50 2.06 11.38
N ILE A 277 10.07 2.82 12.31
CA ILE A 277 11.45 3.34 12.17
C ILE A 277 12.45 2.17 12.04
N GLN A 278 12.30 1.12 12.85
CA GLN A 278 13.17 -0.06 12.74
C GLN A 278 13.03 -0.79 11.39
N ARG A 279 11.84 -0.82 10.79
CA ARG A 279 11.65 -1.37 9.43
C ARG A 279 12.50 -0.64 8.40
N PHE A 280 12.57 0.70 8.45
CA PHE A 280 13.41 1.48 7.53
C PHE A 280 14.90 1.38 7.82
N MET A 281 15.29 0.98 9.03
CA MET A 281 16.69 0.72 9.40
C MET A 281 17.16 -0.70 9.06
N ASN A 282 16.27 -1.56 8.54
CA ASN A 282 16.62 -2.94 8.21
C ASN A 282 17.71 -2.98 7.12
N PRO A 283 18.93 -3.46 7.39
CA PRO A 283 20.01 -3.44 6.40
C PRO A 283 19.80 -4.46 5.26
N TYR A 284 18.88 -5.41 5.43
CA TYR A 284 18.54 -6.41 4.42
C TYR A 284 17.49 -5.93 3.43
N ILE A 285 16.92 -4.73 3.65
CA ILE A 285 15.93 -4.10 2.78
C ILE A 285 16.34 -2.66 2.57
N SER A 286 16.81 -2.36 1.36
CA SER A 286 17.11 -0.98 1.00
C SER A 286 16.44 -0.63 -0.31
N ASP A 287 15.86 0.56 -0.33
CA ASP A 287 15.27 1.18 -1.51
C ASP A 287 16.07 2.40 -1.92
N GLU A 288 16.14 2.65 -3.22
CA GLU A 288 16.64 3.92 -3.74
C GLU A 288 15.74 5.07 -3.28
N VAL A 289 16.32 6.15 -2.78
CA VAL A 289 15.56 7.33 -2.34
C VAL A 289 14.73 7.90 -3.49
N THR A 290 15.22 7.82 -4.73
CA THR A 290 14.52 8.31 -5.94
C THR A 290 13.29 7.46 -6.26
N ARG A 291 13.38 6.13 -6.07
CA ARG A 291 12.24 5.21 -6.21
C ARG A 291 11.16 5.53 -5.19
N VAL A 292 11.57 5.79 -3.95
CA VAL A 292 10.64 6.10 -2.86
C VAL A 292 10.08 7.50 -3.01
N ALA A 293 10.87 8.49 -3.46
CA ALA A 293 10.51 9.90 -3.63
C ALA A 293 9.63 10.16 -4.87
N ARG A 294 9.58 9.25 -5.85
CA ARG A 294 8.82 9.43 -7.10
C ARG A 294 7.36 9.89 -6.92
N GLY A 295 6.86 10.68 -7.86
CA GLY A 295 5.51 11.24 -7.83
C GLY A 295 5.30 12.25 -6.70
N PRO A 296 6.08 13.35 -6.65
CA PRO A 296 6.02 14.32 -5.56
C PRO A 296 4.72 15.14 -5.55
N ILE A 297 4.13 15.48 -6.70
CA ILE A 297 2.89 16.26 -6.76
C ILE A 297 1.76 15.49 -6.08
N ARG A 298 1.60 14.20 -6.41
CA ARG A 298 0.61 13.33 -5.76
C ARG A 298 0.82 13.26 -4.24
N LYS A 299 2.07 13.17 -3.77
CA LYS A 299 2.40 13.06 -2.33
C LYS A 299 2.27 14.37 -1.57
N LEU A 300 2.38 15.49 -2.27
CA LEU A 300 2.06 16.83 -1.80
C LEU A 300 0.57 17.15 -1.91
N GLY A 301 -0.27 16.20 -2.37
CA GLY A 301 -1.71 16.38 -2.43
C GLY A 301 -2.37 16.53 -1.06
N PRO A 302 -3.55 17.17 -0.99
CA PRO A 302 -4.26 17.50 0.27
C PRO A 302 -4.55 16.27 1.14
N ASN A 303 -4.78 15.13 0.50
CA ASN A 303 -5.23 13.91 1.17
C ASN A 303 -4.13 12.84 1.33
N ASP A 304 -2.88 13.14 0.95
CA ASP A 304 -1.77 12.20 1.00
C ASP A 304 -0.88 12.43 2.24
N ARG A 305 0.27 11.75 2.27
CA ARG A 305 1.12 11.47 3.44
C ARG A 305 1.87 12.66 4.04
N LEU A 306 1.79 13.86 3.46
CA LEU A 306 2.56 15.02 3.92
C LEU A 306 1.64 16.16 4.36
N ILE A 307 0.83 16.70 3.44
CA ILE A 307 -0.06 17.83 3.73
C ILE A 307 -1.13 17.43 4.75
N ARG A 308 -1.81 16.30 4.53
CA ARG A 308 -2.89 15.86 5.40
C ARG A 308 -2.49 15.72 6.87
N PRO A 309 -1.42 14.98 7.24
CA PRO A 309 -1.01 14.89 8.64
C PRO A 309 -0.57 16.23 9.21
N ALA A 310 0.09 17.09 8.42
CA ALA A 310 0.53 18.41 8.87
C ALA A 310 -0.64 19.34 9.18
N SER A 311 -1.65 19.38 8.30
CA SER A 311 -2.87 20.16 8.51
C SER A 311 -3.67 19.66 9.71
N ILE A 312 -3.90 18.34 9.82
CA ILE A 312 -4.63 17.79 10.98
C ILE A 312 -3.87 18.06 12.28
N TYR A 313 -2.55 17.88 12.30
CA TYR A 313 -1.75 18.21 13.49
C TYR A 313 -1.93 19.66 13.93
N LEU A 314 -1.88 20.60 12.96
CA LEU A 314 -2.09 22.01 13.23
C LEU A 314 -3.48 22.28 13.78
N ASP A 315 -4.52 21.67 13.19
CA ASP A 315 -5.91 21.86 13.58
C ASP A 315 -6.21 21.33 14.99
N VAL A 316 -5.72 20.13 15.32
CA VAL A 316 -6.05 19.48 16.59
C VAL A 316 -5.16 19.96 17.74
N THR A 317 -3.92 20.39 17.47
CA THR A 317 -2.97 20.79 18.52
C THR A 317 -2.75 22.29 18.65
N GLY A 318 -3.02 23.07 17.58
CA GLY A 318 -2.64 24.47 17.48
C GLY A 318 -1.13 24.72 17.40
N LYS A 319 -0.32 23.69 17.17
CA LYS A 319 1.14 23.77 17.08
C LYS A 319 1.61 23.68 15.64
N GLU A 320 2.77 24.27 15.36
CA GLU A 320 3.40 24.20 14.04
C GLU A 320 4.03 22.81 13.81
N PRO A 321 3.74 22.13 12.68
CA PRO A 321 4.29 20.81 12.35
C PRO A 321 5.69 20.94 11.75
N PHE A 322 6.68 21.34 12.53
CA PHE A 322 8.03 21.68 12.05
C PHE A 322 8.69 20.57 11.22
N HIS A 323 8.62 19.31 11.63
CA HIS A 323 9.33 18.22 10.96
C HIS A 323 8.60 17.75 9.70
N LEU A 324 7.26 17.73 9.72
CA LEU A 324 6.47 17.52 8.51
C LEU A 324 6.67 18.66 7.51
N ALA A 325 6.66 19.92 7.97
CA ALA A 325 6.92 21.08 7.12
C ALA A 325 8.32 21.04 6.48
N LYS A 326 9.34 20.64 7.24
CA LYS A 326 10.70 20.39 6.72
C LYS A 326 10.74 19.32 5.64
N THR A 327 9.95 18.26 5.80
CA THR A 327 9.83 17.20 4.80
C THR A 327 9.08 17.68 3.55
N ILE A 328 8.03 18.48 3.72
CA ILE A 328 7.30 19.13 2.62
C ILE A 328 8.23 20.06 1.84
N ALA A 329 9.01 20.90 2.54
CA ALA A 329 10.00 21.78 1.93
C ALA A 329 11.04 21.00 1.12
N SER A 330 11.53 19.87 1.64
CA SER A 330 12.47 19.01 0.91
C SER A 330 11.83 18.29 -0.27
N ALA A 331 10.52 18.02 -0.23
CA ALA A 331 9.77 17.49 -1.36
C ALA A 331 9.57 18.53 -2.47
N LEU A 332 9.42 19.81 -2.13
CA LEU A 332 9.38 20.92 -3.10
C LEU A 332 10.73 21.10 -3.81
N GLU A 333 11.85 20.88 -3.09
CA GLU A 333 13.21 20.89 -3.65
C GLU A 333 13.58 19.61 -4.43
N TYR A 334 12.68 18.63 -4.53
CA TYR A 334 13.02 17.34 -5.13
C TYR A 334 13.12 17.46 -6.66
N GLU A 335 14.31 17.11 -7.17
CA GLU A 335 14.62 17.07 -8.59
C GLU A 335 14.92 15.64 -9.05
N ASN A 336 14.26 15.23 -10.14
CA ASN A 336 14.57 14.00 -10.86
C ASN A 336 14.05 14.09 -12.31
N GLU A 337 14.96 14.12 -13.28
CA GLU A 337 14.62 14.23 -14.71
C GLU A 337 13.85 13.01 -15.25
N GLN A 338 13.90 11.88 -14.56
CA GLN A 338 13.21 10.64 -14.95
C GLN A 338 11.80 10.53 -14.33
N ASP A 339 11.38 11.51 -13.53
CA ASP A 339 10.07 11.56 -12.90
C ASP A 339 9.27 12.74 -13.43
N GLU A 340 8.25 12.46 -14.25
CA GLU A 340 7.42 13.48 -14.89
C GLU A 340 6.77 14.44 -13.88
N GLU A 341 6.35 13.96 -12.71
CA GLU A 341 5.79 14.82 -11.67
C GLU A 341 6.85 15.71 -11.01
N ALA A 342 8.09 15.23 -10.86
CA ALA A 342 9.19 16.04 -10.33
C ALA A 342 9.59 17.15 -11.32
N VAL A 343 9.72 16.82 -12.61
CA VAL A 343 9.98 17.82 -13.66
C VAL A 343 8.88 18.89 -13.69
N LYS A 344 7.61 18.46 -13.65
CA LYS A 344 6.47 19.39 -13.60
C LYS A 344 6.49 20.26 -12.35
N LEU A 345 6.81 19.69 -11.19
CA LEU A 345 6.89 20.43 -9.93
C LEU A 345 7.93 21.56 -10.01
N GLN A 346 9.12 21.28 -10.54
CA GLN A 346 10.17 22.30 -10.71
C GLN A 346 9.81 23.37 -11.73
N GLN A 347 9.08 23.00 -12.80
CA GLN A 347 8.52 23.96 -13.75
C GLN A 347 7.54 24.91 -13.05
N MET A 348 6.59 24.39 -12.26
CA MET A 348 5.63 25.20 -11.50
C MET A 348 6.36 26.15 -10.54
N ILE A 349 7.40 25.68 -9.83
CA ILE A 349 8.20 26.51 -8.93
C ILE A 349 8.91 27.63 -9.68
N THR A 350 9.45 27.34 -10.87
CA THR A 350 10.14 28.34 -11.72
C THR A 350 9.18 29.41 -12.23
N GLU A 351 7.96 29.04 -12.60
CA GLU A 351 6.96 29.93 -13.18
C GLU A 351 6.19 30.74 -12.12
N ASP A 352 5.77 30.10 -11.04
CA ASP A 352 4.83 30.65 -10.06
C ASP A 352 5.46 30.91 -8.68
N GLY A 353 6.64 30.36 -8.40
CA GLY A 353 7.29 30.38 -7.09
C GLY A 353 6.75 29.32 -6.13
N TYR A 354 7.48 29.10 -5.02
CA TYR A 354 7.17 28.06 -4.04
C TYR A 354 5.78 28.21 -3.40
N GLU A 355 5.39 29.44 -3.03
CA GLU A 355 4.13 29.68 -2.31
C GLU A 355 2.91 29.25 -3.15
N LYS A 356 2.82 29.76 -4.38
CA LYS A 356 1.73 29.44 -5.30
C LYS A 356 1.76 27.98 -5.74
N THR A 357 2.95 27.43 -5.97
CA THR A 357 3.08 26.02 -6.32
C THR A 357 2.58 25.13 -5.19
N LEU A 358 3.05 25.36 -3.95
CA LEU A 358 2.61 24.62 -2.78
C LEU A 358 1.09 24.71 -2.64
N GLN A 359 0.52 25.92 -2.69
CA GLN A 359 -0.94 26.11 -2.67
C GLN A 359 -1.66 25.27 -3.73
N SER A 360 -1.17 25.29 -4.98
CA SER A 360 -1.81 24.57 -6.08
C SER A 360 -1.75 23.06 -5.93
N VAL A 361 -0.61 22.50 -5.53
CA VAL A 361 -0.46 21.04 -5.43
C VAL A 361 -1.09 20.47 -4.16
N SER A 362 -1.10 21.26 -3.09
CA SER A 362 -1.68 20.87 -1.79
C SER A 362 -3.16 21.20 -1.65
N GLU A 363 -3.72 21.98 -2.57
CA GLU A 363 -5.10 22.49 -2.54
C GLU A 363 -5.43 23.22 -1.21
N LEU A 364 -4.43 23.80 -0.55
CA LEU A 364 -4.62 24.59 0.67
C LEU A 364 -5.23 25.95 0.35
N ASP A 365 -6.15 26.41 1.20
CA ASP A 365 -6.76 27.72 1.06
C ASP A 365 -5.72 28.86 1.09
N VAL A 366 -6.08 30.00 0.47
CA VAL A 366 -5.28 31.22 0.54
C VAL A 366 -5.13 31.67 1.99
N GLY A 367 -3.90 31.82 2.45
CA GLY A 367 -3.58 32.20 3.82
C GLY A 367 -3.58 31.03 4.82
N HIS A 368 -3.65 29.78 4.36
CA HIS A 368 -3.53 28.61 5.24
C HIS A 368 -2.18 28.66 6.02
N PRO A 369 -2.18 28.48 7.35
CA PRO A 369 -1.00 28.70 8.20
C PRO A 369 0.16 27.75 7.91
N LEU A 370 -0.10 26.57 7.33
CA LEU A 370 0.96 25.64 6.92
C LEU A 370 1.89 26.23 5.84
N ILE A 371 1.39 27.09 4.95
CA ILE A 371 2.17 27.66 3.84
C ILE A 371 3.38 28.45 4.36
N PRO A 372 3.24 29.50 5.20
CA PRO A 372 4.39 30.24 5.71
C PRO A 372 5.34 29.40 6.58
N ILE A 373 4.84 28.37 7.26
CA ILE A 373 5.68 27.42 8.02
C ILE A 373 6.59 26.64 7.06
N VAL A 374 6.03 26.09 5.98
CA VAL A 374 6.81 25.38 4.95
C VAL A 374 7.81 26.30 4.26
N LEU A 375 7.43 27.54 3.93
CA LEU A 375 8.34 28.51 3.31
C LEU A 375 9.50 28.88 4.23
N THR A 376 9.28 28.95 5.55
CA THR A 376 10.35 29.13 6.53
C THR A 376 11.30 27.94 6.51
N GLU A 377 10.76 26.72 6.47
CA GLU A 377 11.58 25.50 6.43
C GLU A 377 12.38 25.36 5.12
N LEU A 378 11.93 25.90 3.99
CA LEU A 378 12.73 25.95 2.74
C LEU A 378 14.08 26.67 2.93
N GLU A 379 14.13 27.71 3.77
CA GLU A 379 15.38 28.38 4.10
C GLU A 379 16.21 27.56 5.09
N MET A 380 15.55 26.92 6.06
CA MET A 380 16.22 26.15 7.11
C MET A 380 16.88 24.88 6.57
N ILE A 381 16.26 24.18 5.60
CA ILE A 381 16.82 22.96 5.02
C ILE A 381 18.15 23.21 4.30
N LYS A 382 18.46 24.44 3.87
CA LYS A 382 19.77 24.76 3.27
C LYS A 382 20.94 24.41 4.18
N SER A 383 20.74 24.41 5.50
CA SER A 383 21.74 23.97 6.48
C SER A 383 22.04 22.46 6.47
N LEU A 384 21.18 21.66 5.82
CA LEU A 384 21.34 20.21 5.66
C LEU A 384 22.24 19.84 4.46
N LYS A 385 22.46 20.76 3.51
CA LYS A 385 23.41 20.52 2.40
C LYS A 385 24.82 20.49 2.97
N LYS A 386 25.52 19.37 2.78
CA LYS A 386 26.92 19.19 3.17
C LYS A 386 27.87 20.03 2.31
#